data_AF-A0A8R7V1W1-F1
#
_entry.id   AF-A0A8R7V1W1-F1
#
_cell.length_a   1.000
_cell.length_b   1.000
_cell.length_c   1.000
_cell.angle_alpha   90.00
_cell.angle_beta   90.00
_cell.angle_gamma   90.00
#
_symmetry.space_group_name_H-M   'P 1'
#
loop_
_entity.id
_entity.type
_entity.pdbx_description
1 polymer ?
#
loop_
_entity_poly.entity_id
_entity_poly.type
_entity_poly.pdbx_seq_one_letter_code
_entity_poly.pdbx_strand_id
1 'polypeptide(L)'
;NTLVPGHLASVYSEVQTSRIGTRCPFRPPLPFHARRRAHHQATGSPDEIAKLFPNLYGQPSAEPVATKLLKISVVLSGGYALGGQNVIYDVFDYPRERAKGSTMYGFRGGPAGVMIRKYVQVTADFVYP
;
A
#
# COMPACT_ATOMS: atom_id res chain seq x y z
N ASN A 1 17.02 11.00 -22.92
CA ASN A 1 17.01 9.53 -22.87
C ASN A 1 17.44 9.02 -21.50
N THR A 2 16.51 8.90 -20.56
CA THR A 2 16.71 8.15 -19.32
C THR A 2 15.59 7.15 -19.21
N LEU A 3 15.77 6.02 -19.90
CA LEU A 3 14.94 4.83 -19.77
C LEU A 3 15.01 4.38 -18.31
N VAL A 4 13.92 4.61 -17.57
CA VAL A 4 13.69 3.92 -16.31
C VAL A 4 13.56 2.44 -16.68
N PRO A 5 14.38 1.53 -16.14
CA PRO A 5 14.27 0.13 -16.48
C PRO A 5 13.02 -0.41 -15.76
N GLY A 6 11.88 -0.37 -16.44
CA GLY A 6 10.92 -1.45 -16.29
C GLY A 6 11.66 -2.72 -16.70
N HIS A 7 11.68 -3.73 -15.84
CA HIS A 7 12.33 -5.00 -16.15
C HIS A 7 11.66 -5.58 -17.39
N LEU A 8 12.35 -5.57 -18.53
CA LEU A 8 11.85 -6.20 -19.76
C LEU A 8 11.63 -7.70 -19.49
N ALA A 9 10.50 -8.24 -19.95
CA ALA A 9 10.15 -9.66 -19.85
C ALA A 9 11.30 -10.62 -20.26
N SER A 10 12.22 -10.18 -21.14
CA SER A 10 13.37 -10.98 -21.60
C SER A 10 14.48 -11.19 -20.56
N VAL A 11 14.38 -10.58 -19.37
CA VAL A 11 15.37 -10.70 -18.28
C VAL A 11 14.95 -11.74 -17.23
N TYR A 12 13.71 -12.23 -17.30
CA TYR A 12 13.18 -13.18 -16.32
C TYR A 12 13.47 -14.64 -16.69
N SER A 13 13.77 -15.45 -15.68
CA SER A 13 13.83 -16.90 -15.85
C SER A 13 12.45 -17.48 -16.13
N GLU A 14 12.39 -18.66 -16.73
CA GLU A 14 11.13 -19.36 -17.04
C GLU A 14 10.21 -19.53 -15.80
N VAL A 15 10.82 -19.77 -14.63
CA VAL A 15 10.12 -19.87 -13.34
C VAL A 15 9.58 -18.52 -12.87
N GLN A 16 10.25 -17.41 -13.20
CA GLN A 16 9.74 -16.08 -12.89
C GLN A 16 8.58 -15.73 -13.82
N THR A 17 8.74 -15.95 -15.13
CA THR A 17 7.69 -15.67 -16.13
C THR A 17 6.41 -16.45 -15.86
N SER A 18 6.52 -17.73 -15.48
CA SER A 18 5.36 -18.55 -15.11
C SER A 18 4.63 -18.07 -13.85
N ARG A 19 5.27 -17.27 -12.99
CA ARG A 19 4.70 -16.77 -11.73
C ARG A 19 4.18 -15.32 -11.80
N ILE A 20 4.51 -14.55 -12.84
CA ILE A 20 4.06 -13.16 -13.01
C ILE A 20 2.52 -13.08 -13.06
N GLY A 21 1.86 -14.04 -13.73
CA GLY A 21 0.41 -14.11 -13.82
C GLY A 21 -0.29 -14.76 -12.63
N THR A 22 0.46 -15.27 -11.65
CA THR A 22 -0.13 -15.98 -10.51
C THR A 22 -0.79 -15.00 -9.56
N ARG A 23 -2.13 -14.92 -9.63
CA ARG A 23 -2.90 -14.10 -8.71
C ARG A 23 -2.86 -14.75 -7.33
N CYS A 24 -2.53 -13.95 -6.32
CA CYS A 24 -2.76 -14.38 -4.94
C CYS A 24 -4.27 -14.56 -4.75
N PRO A 25 -4.71 -15.63 -4.06
CA PRO A 25 -6.13 -15.85 -3.81
C PRO A 25 -6.66 -14.67 -3.00
N PHE A 26 -7.43 -13.80 -3.67
CA PHE A 26 -8.10 -12.67 -3.05
C PHE A 26 -9.11 -13.24 -2.06
N ARG A 27 -8.88 -13.03 -0.77
CA ARG A 27 -9.94 -13.20 0.21
C ARG A 27 -10.70 -11.89 0.23
N PRO A 28 -11.95 -11.84 -0.29
CA PRO A 28 -12.78 -10.68 -0.05
C PRO A 28 -12.80 -10.45 1.46
N PRO A 29 -12.62 -9.20 1.93
CA PRO A 29 -12.81 -8.94 3.35
C PRO A 29 -14.19 -9.48 3.71
N LEU A 30 -14.26 -10.30 4.76
CA LEU A 30 -15.53 -10.68 5.37
C LEU A 30 -16.37 -9.40 5.47
N PRO A 31 -17.69 -9.44 5.17
CA PRO A 31 -18.51 -8.24 5.22
C PRO A 31 -18.20 -7.53 6.53
N PHE A 32 -17.57 -6.35 6.42
CA PHE A 32 -17.26 -5.51 7.56
C PHE A 32 -18.61 -5.02 8.06
N HIS A 33 -19.27 -5.86 8.86
CA HIS A 33 -20.31 -5.38 9.73
C HIS A 33 -19.61 -4.42 10.66
N ALA A 34 -19.82 -3.13 10.41
CA ALA A 34 -19.45 -2.02 11.29
C ALA A 34 -20.22 -2.18 12.60
N ARG A 35 -19.89 -3.22 13.38
CA ARG A 35 -20.12 -3.20 14.81
C ARG A 35 -19.12 -2.19 15.31
N ARG A 36 -19.62 -1.01 15.71
CA ARG A 36 -18.89 0.00 16.46
C ARG A 36 -18.08 -0.71 17.56
N ARG A 37 -16.80 -0.99 17.28
CA ARG A 37 -15.92 -1.70 18.20
C ARG A 37 -15.60 -0.75 19.36
N ALA A 38 -15.34 -1.31 20.54
CA ALA A 38 -14.95 -0.54 21.71
C ALA A 38 -13.72 0.35 21.40
N HIS A 39 -13.65 1.50 22.06
CA HIS A 39 -12.53 2.44 21.95
C HIS A 39 -11.20 1.70 22.17
N HIS A 40 -10.22 1.93 21.27
CA HIS A 40 -8.92 1.26 21.35
C HIS A 40 -8.14 1.77 22.58
N GLN A 41 -7.64 0.84 23.40
CA GLN A 41 -6.75 1.15 24.53
C GLN A 41 -5.35 0.61 24.24
N ALA A 42 -4.33 1.32 24.72
CA ALA A 42 -2.96 0.86 24.64
C ALA A 42 -2.69 -0.27 25.65
N THR A 43 -1.88 -1.26 25.26
CA THR A 43 -1.51 -2.40 26.10
C THR A 43 -0.55 -2.02 27.25
N GLY A 44 0.17 -0.91 27.15
CA GLY A 44 1.04 -0.39 28.22
C GLY A 44 0.89 1.12 28.39
N SER A 45 0.89 1.60 29.63
CA SER A 45 0.79 3.02 30.05
C SER A 45 -0.27 3.85 29.28
N PRO A 46 -1.57 3.56 29.47
CA PRO A 46 -2.64 4.24 28.75
C PRO A 46 -2.69 5.76 28.99
N ASP A 47 -2.39 6.22 30.20
CA ASP A 47 -2.46 7.64 30.57
C ASP A 47 -1.38 8.50 29.91
N GLU A 48 -0.18 7.95 29.71
CA GLU A 48 0.92 8.65 29.03
C GLU A 48 0.68 8.73 27.52
N ILE A 49 0.20 7.64 26.92
CA ILE A 49 -0.10 7.58 25.49
C ILE A 49 -1.31 8.46 25.15
N ALA A 50 -2.30 8.53 26.03
CA ALA A 50 -3.42 9.45 25.88
C ALA A 50 -2.98 10.92 25.87
N LYS A 51 -1.98 11.29 26.70
CA LYS A 51 -1.39 12.64 26.71
C LYS A 51 -0.58 12.92 25.43
N LEU A 52 0.14 11.94 24.91
CA LEU A 52 0.95 12.09 23.69
C LEU A 52 0.11 12.20 22.41
N PHE A 53 -1.02 11.50 22.35
CA PHE A 53 -1.87 11.43 21.16
C PHE A 53 -3.33 11.81 21.43
N PRO A 54 -3.60 13.06 21.84
CA PRO A 54 -4.93 13.48 22.28
C PRO A 54 -6.01 13.36 21.20
N ASN A 55 -5.62 13.47 19.91
CA ASN A 55 -6.55 13.41 18.79
C ASN A 55 -6.75 12.00 18.22
N LEU A 56 -5.91 11.04 18.60
CA LEU A 56 -5.86 9.70 17.98
C LEU A 56 -6.18 8.58 18.98
N TYR A 57 -5.88 8.79 20.26
CA TYR A 57 -6.13 7.79 21.29
C TYR A 57 -7.63 7.53 21.47
N GLY A 58 -8.02 6.25 21.53
CA GLY A 58 -9.41 5.85 21.72
C GLY A 58 -10.32 6.04 20.50
N GLN A 59 -9.82 6.29 19.30
CA GLN A 59 -10.70 6.39 18.12
C GLN A 59 -11.44 5.07 17.84
N PRO A 60 -12.68 5.12 17.31
CA PRO A 60 -13.39 3.93 16.87
C PRO A 60 -12.73 3.30 15.64
N SER A 61 -12.99 2.02 15.42
CA SER A 61 -12.49 1.31 14.23
C SER A 61 -13.05 1.93 12.95
N ALA A 62 -12.21 2.05 11.92
CA ALA A 62 -12.56 2.73 10.67
C ALA A 62 -13.70 2.03 9.92
N GLU A 63 -14.60 2.82 9.35
CA GLU A 63 -15.67 2.37 8.46
C GLU A 63 -15.26 2.58 6.99
N PRO A 64 -15.73 1.71 6.07
CA PRO A 64 -15.48 1.89 4.65
C PRO A 64 -16.20 3.15 4.14
N VAL A 65 -15.43 4.14 3.69
CA VAL A 65 -15.95 5.38 3.10
C VAL A 65 -16.02 5.26 1.57
N ALA A 66 -16.99 5.93 0.96
CA ALA A 66 -17.17 5.95 -0.50
C ALA A 66 -15.90 6.40 -1.24
N THR A 67 -15.62 5.73 -2.36
CA THR A 67 -14.42 5.94 -3.18
C THR A 67 -14.48 7.25 -3.97
N LYS A 68 -13.71 8.25 -3.53
CA LYS A 68 -13.36 9.44 -4.32
C LYS A 68 -12.07 9.18 -5.11
N LEU A 69 -11.71 10.05 -6.06
CA LEU A 69 -10.37 9.98 -6.67
C LEU A 69 -9.29 10.10 -5.59
N LEU A 70 -8.37 9.14 -5.56
CA LEU A 70 -7.31 9.06 -4.56
C LEU A 70 -5.96 9.41 -5.17
N LYS A 71 -5.14 10.13 -4.40
CA LYS A 71 -3.70 10.24 -4.64
C LYS A 71 -3.00 9.42 -3.57
N ILE A 72 -2.42 8.31 -3.96
CA ILE A 72 -1.84 7.33 -3.04
C ILE A 72 -0.32 7.38 -3.18
N SER A 73 0.37 7.38 -2.05
CA SER A 73 1.82 7.27 -2.03
C SER A 73 2.27 6.15 -1.11
N VAL A 74 3.16 5.29 -1.60
CA VAL A 74 3.64 4.12 -0.87
C VAL A 74 5.13 4.25 -0.58
N VAL A 75 5.50 3.90 0.65
CA VAL A 75 6.88 3.84 1.15
C VAL A 75 7.10 2.43 1.67
N LEU A 76 8.18 1.79 1.23
CA LEU A 76 8.67 0.56 1.84
C LEU A 76 9.71 0.93 2.89
N SER A 77 9.43 0.65 4.16
CA SER A 77 10.35 0.90 5.27
C SER A 77 10.95 -0.41 5.79
N GLY A 78 12.25 -0.39 6.11
CA GLY A 78 12.97 -1.54 6.67
C GLY A 78 13.69 -2.38 5.62
N GLY A 79 14.06 -3.61 6.00
CA GLY A 79 14.72 -4.56 5.13
C GLY A 79 13.79 -5.18 4.08
N TYR A 80 14.37 -5.85 3.09
CA TYR A 80 13.60 -6.55 2.07
C TYR A 80 12.83 -7.74 2.67
N ALA A 81 11.53 -7.79 2.44
CA ALA A 81 10.66 -8.89 2.85
C ALA A 81 9.97 -9.51 1.64
N LEU A 82 9.89 -10.85 1.62
CA LEU A 82 9.17 -11.58 0.58
C LEU A 82 7.67 -11.22 0.62
N GLY A 83 7.10 -10.90 -0.53
CA GLY A 83 5.68 -10.52 -0.65
C GLY A 83 5.40 -9.02 -0.62
N GLY A 84 6.40 -8.15 -0.35
CA GLY A 84 6.21 -6.70 -0.41
C GLY A 84 5.73 -6.20 -1.78
N GLN A 85 6.16 -6.85 -2.86
CA GLN A 85 5.69 -6.54 -4.22
C GLN A 85 4.20 -6.88 -4.41
N ASN A 86 3.69 -7.94 -3.77
CA ASN A 86 2.27 -8.30 -3.87
C ASN A 86 1.38 -7.24 -3.23
N VAL A 87 1.82 -6.63 -2.13
CA VAL A 87 1.10 -5.52 -1.50
C VAL A 87 1.04 -4.31 -2.45
N ILE A 88 2.11 -4.05 -3.22
CA ILE A 88 2.11 -2.97 -4.22
C ILE A 88 1.11 -3.27 -5.33
N TYR A 89 1.01 -4.51 -5.80
CA TYR A 89 0.01 -4.94 -6.79
C TYR A 89 -1.41 -4.70 -6.29
N ASP A 90 -1.72 -5.15 -5.07
CA ASP A 90 -3.06 -4.99 -4.49
C ASP A 90 -3.45 -3.51 -4.30
N VAL A 91 -2.52 -2.69 -3.80
CA VAL A 91 -2.73 -1.25 -3.60
C VAL A 91 -2.83 -0.49 -4.94
N PHE A 92 -2.22 -1.01 -6.00
CA PHE A 92 -2.31 -0.44 -7.33
C PHE A 92 -3.62 -0.80 -8.04
N ASP A 93 -4.09 -2.04 -7.92
CA ASP A 93 -5.31 -2.51 -8.58
C ASP A 93 -6.59 -2.01 -7.90
N TYR A 94 -6.64 -2.01 -6.56
CA TYR A 94 -7.85 -1.69 -5.81
C TYR A 94 -8.47 -0.30 -6.16
N PRO A 95 -7.69 0.79 -6.22
CA PRO A 95 -8.20 2.11 -6.60
C PRO A 95 -8.56 2.18 -8.08
N ARG A 96 -7.93 1.39 -8.97
CA ARG A 96 -8.25 1.40 -10.41
C ARG A 96 -9.61 0.76 -10.68
N GLU A 97 -9.97 -0.26 -9.91
CA GLU A 97 -11.30 -0.88 -9.99
C GLU A 97 -12.41 0.02 -9.41
N ARG A 98 -12.16 0.68 -8.27
CA ARG A 98 -13.20 1.40 -7.51
C ARG A 98 -13.19 2.92 -7.63
N ALA A 99 -12.10 3.53 -8.09
CA ALA A 99 -11.86 4.97 -8.14
C ALA A 99 -11.02 5.34 -9.38
N LYS A 100 -11.56 5.09 -10.58
CA LYS A 100 -10.90 5.34 -11.87
C LYS A 100 -10.37 6.78 -11.93
N GLY A 101 -9.10 6.93 -12.33
CA GLY A 101 -8.39 8.22 -12.36
C GLY A 101 -7.49 8.49 -11.14
N SER A 102 -7.48 7.60 -10.14
CA SER A 102 -6.53 7.67 -9.03
C SER A 102 -5.07 7.53 -9.50
N THR A 103 -4.16 8.22 -8.84
CA THR A 103 -2.72 8.22 -9.15
C THR A 103 -1.91 7.65 -8.00
N MET A 104 -0.87 6.86 -8.32
CA MET A 104 0.01 6.24 -7.33
C MET A 104 1.47 6.69 -7.48
N TYR A 105 2.14 6.94 -6.35
CA TYR A 105 3.55 7.31 -6.27
C TYR A 105 4.32 6.39 -5.34
N GLY A 106 5.50 5.92 -5.76
CA GLY A 106 6.41 5.11 -4.97
C GLY A 106 7.64 5.90 -4.56
N PHE A 107 7.92 6.01 -3.26
CA PHE A 107 9.11 6.68 -2.75
C PHE A 107 10.33 5.76 -2.79
N ARG A 108 11.48 6.29 -3.21
CA ARG A 108 12.74 5.53 -3.33
C ARG A 108 13.60 5.71 -2.09
N GLY A 109 14.17 4.61 -1.58
CA GLY A 109 15.05 4.64 -0.41
C GLY A 109 14.31 4.75 0.92
N GLY A 110 13.07 4.28 0.98
CA GLY A 110 12.27 4.23 2.20
C GLY A 110 11.92 5.62 2.75
N PRO A 111 11.81 5.79 4.08
CA PRO A 111 11.41 7.05 4.70
C PRO A 111 12.31 8.23 4.36
N ALA A 112 13.61 7.99 4.14
CA ALA A 112 14.55 9.02 3.70
C ALA A 112 14.12 9.64 2.35
N GLY A 113 13.57 8.82 1.45
CA GLY A 113 13.01 9.25 0.17
C GLY A 113 11.85 10.25 0.30
N VAL A 114 11.06 10.15 1.38
CA VAL A 114 9.97 11.08 1.67
C VAL A 114 10.53 12.45 2.02
N MET A 115 11.57 12.49 2.86
CA MET A 115 12.21 13.73 3.30
C MET A 115 12.83 14.50 2.13
N ILE A 116 13.47 13.80 1.19
CA ILE A 116 14.10 14.39 0.00
C ILE A 116 13.17 14.49 -1.21
N ARG A 117 11.87 14.17 -1.05
CA ARG A 117 10.86 14.18 -2.13
C ARG A 117 11.25 13.35 -3.37
N LYS A 118 11.95 12.23 -3.16
CA LYS A 118 12.38 11.34 -4.24
C LYS A 118 11.37 10.23 -4.43
N TYR A 119 10.46 10.44 -5.38
CA TYR A 119 9.43 9.48 -5.74
C TYR A 119 9.33 9.29 -7.25
N VAL A 120 8.69 8.20 -7.66
CA VAL A 120 8.39 7.87 -9.05
C VAL A 120 6.90 7.60 -9.16
N GLN A 121 6.28 8.03 -10.25
CA GLN A 121 4.89 7.67 -10.55
C GLN A 121 4.83 6.18 -10.92
N VAL A 122 3.95 5.45 -10.25
CA VAL A 122 3.73 4.03 -10.52
C VAL A 122 2.69 3.92 -11.63
N THR A 123 3.10 3.42 -12.79
CA THR A 123 2.25 3.19 -13.97
C THR A 123 2.01 1.70 -14.18
N ALA A 124 1.07 1.34 -15.06
CA ALA A 124 0.78 -0.07 -15.36
C ALA A 124 2.04 -0.80 -15.86
N ASP A 125 2.79 -0.16 -16.75
CA ASP A 125 4.02 -0.72 -17.33
C ASP A 125 5.17 -0.84 -16.30
N PHE A 126 5.10 -0.08 -15.20
CA PHE A 126 6.05 -0.22 -14.10
C PHE A 126 5.73 -1.42 -13.21
N VAL A 127 4.45 -1.76 -13.11
CA VAL A 127 3.92 -2.78 -12.20
C VAL A 127 3.84 -4.15 -12.88
N TYR A 128 3.39 -4.19 -14.13
CA TYR A 128 3.29 -5.39 -14.95
C TYR A 128 4.35 -5.32 -16.06
N PRO A 129 5.46 -6.06 -15.93
CA PRO A 129 6.51 -6.15 -16.95
C PRO A 129 6.09 -6.98 -18.17
#